data_AF-A0A6G3D3W5-F1
#
_entry.id   AF-A0A6G3D3W5-F1
#
_cell.length_a   1.000
_cell.length_b   1.000
_cell.length_c   1.000
_cell.angle_alpha   90.00
_cell.angle_beta   90.00
_cell.angle_gamma   90.00
#
_symmetry.space_group_name_H-M   'P 1'
#
loop_
_entity.id
_entity.type
_entity.pdbx_description
1 polymer ?
#
loop_
_entity_poly.entity_id
_entity_poly.type
_entity_poly.pdbx_seq_one_letter_code
_entity_poly.pdbx_strand_id
1 'polypeptide(L)'
;AGGHGLVTVLAALVETFTGRAPGPVAAPHARVERAVEGRCAAEEGDGNGPAFEVIYLLEAEDAAVARLRQRLDALGDSLVVVGGDGLWNVHVHVDDAGAAVEAGVEAGRPYRIRITHFGHGDAHTTKAERPPRERAQRAVVAVVPGEGLAALYTEAGATTLLARPGEPPASGELVQAVRRAHAREVVLLPNDAELRHTAAAAAEQARTEGIRVALIPTRSAVQGIAALAVHESERRFDEDVVAMTSAAGATRHAEVTVAERQSWTTAGICQAGDVLGLIDGDVAVIGADVSRVATTVLDRMLSAGGELVTLVLGDEAPESVADHLEARVREAYLAVDTVVYRGGRQGALLLVGVE
;
A
#
# COMPACT_ATOMS: atom_id res chain seq x y z
N ALA A 1 0.20 -13.71 4.07
CA ALA A 1 0.54 -15.14 4.26
C ALA A 1 2.05 -15.31 4.06
N GLY A 2 2.79 -15.69 5.10
CA GLY A 2 4.27 -15.72 5.10
C GLY A 2 4.84 -17.14 5.22
N GLY A 3 6.08 -17.26 5.69
CA GLY A 3 6.86 -18.51 5.73
C GLY A 3 6.18 -19.71 6.42
N HIS A 4 5.18 -19.50 7.27
CA HIS A 4 4.39 -20.59 7.86
C HIS A 4 3.57 -21.36 6.81
N GLY A 5 3.03 -20.67 5.79
CA GLY A 5 2.29 -21.31 4.70
C GLY A 5 3.17 -22.23 3.87
N LEU A 6 4.41 -21.82 3.57
CA LEU A 6 5.38 -22.64 2.85
C LEU A 6 5.78 -23.90 3.64
N VAL A 7 5.96 -23.77 4.96
CA VAL A 7 6.28 -24.91 5.84
C VAL A 7 5.13 -25.92 5.86
N THR A 8 3.88 -25.46 5.89
CA THR A 8 2.71 -26.35 5.85
C THR A 8 2.59 -27.11 4.53
N VAL A 9 2.83 -26.44 3.39
CA VAL A 9 2.79 -27.08 2.06
C VAL A 9 3.90 -28.12 1.92
N LEU A 10 5.12 -27.80 2.37
CA LEU A 10 6.24 -28.74 2.33
C LEU A 10 6.03 -29.93 3.29
N ALA A 11 5.43 -29.70 4.45
CA ALA A 11 5.08 -30.77 5.39
C ALA A 11 4.07 -31.75 4.79
N ALA A 12 3.03 -31.25 4.13
CA ALA A 12 2.03 -32.07 3.44
C ALA A 12 2.64 -32.88 2.28
N LEU A 13 3.58 -32.30 1.54
CA LEU A 13 4.30 -32.99 0.47
C LEU A 13 5.13 -34.16 1.02
N VAL A 14 5.88 -33.92 2.10
CA VAL A 14 6.71 -34.96 2.74
C VAL A 14 5.84 -36.10 3.28
N GLU A 15 4.71 -35.79 3.91
CA GLU A 15 3.78 -36.80 4.41
C GLU A 15 3.22 -37.66 3.26
N THR A 16 2.85 -37.03 2.14
CA THR A 16 2.30 -37.72 0.96
C THR A 16 3.31 -38.70 0.34
N PHE A 17 4.58 -38.33 0.25
CA PHE A 17 5.59 -39.18 -0.40
C PHE A 17 6.24 -40.20 0.52
N THR A 18 6.26 -39.95 1.84
CA THR A 18 7.00 -40.80 2.79
C THR A 18 6.11 -41.54 3.78
N GLY A 19 4.82 -41.20 3.85
CA GLY A 19 3.86 -41.76 4.81
C GLY A 19 4.17 -41.41 6.27
N ARG A 20 5.07 -40.45 6.51
CA ARG A 20 5.47 -39.99 7.84
C ARG A 20 5.22 -38.49 7.94
N ALA A 21 4.38 -38.09 8.88
CA ALA A 21 4.21 -36.69 9.22
C ALA A 21 5.53 -36.16 9.82
N PRO A 22 6.12 -35.07 9.29
CA PRO A 22 7.28 -34.45 9.91
C PRO A 22 6.90 -33.93 11.31
N GLY A 23 7.82 -34.09 12.26
CA GLY A 23 7.60 -33.63 13.65
C GLY A 23 7.37 -32.12 13.72
N PRO A 24 6.68 -31.62 14.76
CA PRO A 24 6.40 -30.21 14.91
C PRO A 24 7.70 -29.41 14.92
N VAL A 25 7.88 -28.52 13.94
CA VAL A 25 8.96 -27.55 13.94
C VAL A 25 8.60 -26.50 14.98
N ALA A 26 9.23 -26.58 16.16
CA ALA A 26 9.13 -25.54 17.16
C ALA A 26 9.80 -24.27 16.62
N ALA A 27 8.99 -23.36 16.06
CA ALA A 27 9.40 -21.97 15.96
C ALA A 27 9.56 -21.44 17.40
N PRO A 28 10.65 -20.72 17.74
CA PRO A 28 10.68 -19.98 19.00
C PRO A 28 9.57 -18.93 18.92
N HIS A 29 8.41 -19.25 19.52
CA HIS A 29 7.35 -18.29 19.73
C HIS A 29 7.87 -17.26 20.72
N ALA A 30 8.19 -16.06 20.25
CA ALA A 30 8.30 -14.90 21.11
C ALA A 30 6.93 -14.70 21.77
N ARG A 31 6.82 -15.10 23.04
CA ARG A 31 5.70 -14.73 23.90
C ARG A 31 5.78 -13.22 24.12
N VAL A 32 4.86 -12.48 23.53
CA VAL A 32 4.48 -11.17 24.05
C VAL A 32 3.58 -11.44 25.25
N GLU A 33 4.13 -11.29 26.45
CA GLU A 33 3.33 -11.29 27.67
C GLU A 33 2.38 -10.09 27.62
N ARG A 34 1.08 -10.36 27.59
CA ARG A 34 0.04 -9.36 27.82
C ARG A 34 0.15 -8.90 29.28
N ALA A 35 0.68 -7.70 29.48
CA ALA A 35 0.57 -7.01 30.75
C ALA A 35 -0.89 -6.59 30.99
N VAL A 36 -1.42 -7.17 32.05
CA VAL A 36 -2.62 -6.90 32.84
C VAL A 36 -3.22 -5.49 32.68
N GLU A 37 -4.54 -5.46 32.46
CA GLU A 37 -5.41 -4.27 32.59
C GLU A 37 -5.26 -3.63 33.99
N GLY A 38 -4.55 -2.51 34.05
CA GLY A 38 -4.56 -1.58 35.18
C GLY A 38 -5.30 -0.30 34.79
N ARG A 39 -6.44 -0.04 35.43
CA ARG A 39 -7.14 1.25 35.34
C ARG A 39 -6.34 2.33 36.06
N CYS A 40 -6.55 3.58 35.63
CA CYS A 40 -6.17 4.91 36.18
C CYS A 40 -5.24 5.64 35.20
N ALA A 41 -5.44 6.89 34.80
CA ALA A 41 -6.50 7.87 35.01
C ALA A 41 -6.43 8.81 33.79
N ALA A 42 -7.56 9.42 33.42
CA ALA A 42 -7.57 10.47 32.41
C ALA A 42 -6.78 11.68 32.95
N GLU A 43 -5.61 11.94 32.37
CA GLU A 43 -5.00 13.26 32.38
C GLU A 43 -4.90 13.71 30.92
N GLU A 44 -5.51 14.86 30.65
CA GLU A 44 -5.41 15.58 29.39
C GLU A 44 -3.93 15.98 29.18
N GLY A 45 -3.24 15.25 28.31
CA GLY A 45 -1.86 15.52 27.91
C GLY A 45 -1.75 15.46 26.38
N ASP A 46 -1.13 16.49 25.81
CA ASP A 46 -1.01 16.78 24.38
C ASP A 46 -0.72 15.52 23.53
N GLY A 47 -1.61 15.24 22.57
CA GLY A 47 -1.65 14.00 21.78
C GLY A 47 -0.60 13.93 20.69
N ASN A 48 0.67 14.12 21.04
CA ASN A 48 1.79 13.95 20.12
C ASN A 48 2.67 12.80 20.63
N GLY A 49 2.72 11.70 19.88
CA GLY A 49 3.64 10.59 20.16
C GLY A 49 5.12 11.04 20.08
N PRO A 50 6.06 10.14 20.40
CA PRO A 50 7.49 10.45 20.46
C PRO A 50 7.93 11.16 19.18
N ALA A 51 8.64 12.28 19.32
CA ALA A 51 9.05 13.08 18.16
C ALA A 51 10.14 12.40 17.31
N PHE A 52 10.93 11.49 17.89
CA PHE A 52 12.07 10.87 17.24
C PHE A 52 12.17 9.36 17.46
N GLU A 53 12.71 8.66 16.47
CA GLU A 53 13.22 7.30 16.57
C GLU A 53 14.73 7.34 16.53
N VAL A 54 15.37 6.74 17.52
CA VAL A 54 16.82 6.64 17.64
C VAL A 54 17.22 5.17 17.58
N ILE A 55 18.01 4.81 16.56
CA ILE A 55 18.54 3.47 16.36
C ILE A 55 20.08 3.55 16.33
N TYR A 56 20.77 2.73 17.11
CA TYR A 56 22.22 2.61 17.04
C TYR A 56 22.73 1.22 17.42
N LEU A 57 23.92 0.88 16.90
CA LEU A 57 24.69 -0.23 17.42
C LEU A 57 25.54 0.25 18.58
N LEU A 58 25.73 -0.58 19.60
CA LEU A 58 26.45 -0.26 20.81
C LEU A 58 27.43 -1.39 21.15
N GLU A 59 28.71 -1.04 21.23
CA GLU A 59 29.74 -1.87 21.85
C GLU A 59 29.74 -1.59 23.37
N ALA A 60 29.26 -2.54 24.18
CA ALA A 60 29.16 -2.39 25.64
C ALA A 60 29.07 -3.74 26.37
N GLU A 61 29.57 -3.78 27.61
CA GLU A 61 29.40 -4.94 28.50
C GLU A 61 27.93 -5.08 28.97
N ASP A 62 27.47 -6.32 29.16
CA ASP A 62 26.09 -6.66 29.54
C ASP A 62 25.59 -5.88 30.78
N ALA A 63 26.47 -5.64 31.76
CA ALA A 63 26.14 -4.88 32.96
C ALA A 63 25.87 -3.39 32.68
N ALA A 64 26.50 -2.81 31.66
CA ALA A 64 26.25 -1.43 31.23
C ALA A 64 24.95 -1.32 30.43
N VAL A 65 24.61 -2.35 29.66
CA VAL A 65 23.35 -2.40 28.88
C VAL A 65 22.13 -2.52 29.79
N ALA A 66 22.23 -3.23 30.91
CA ALA A 66 21.15 -3.27 31.92
C ALA A 66 20.81 -1.87 32.46
N ARG A 67 21.82 -1.02 32.70
CA ARG A 67 21.63 0.37 33.13
C ARG A 67 21.11 1.26 31.99
N LEU A 68 21.58 1.03 30.76
CA LEU A 68 21.09 1.74 29.58
C LEU A 68 19.59 1.53 29.38
N ARG A 69 19.11 0.29 29.51
CA ARG A 69 17.68 -0.02 29.38
C ARG A 69 16.81 0.79 30.32
N GLN A 70 17.19 0.86 31.60
CA GLN A 70 16.46 1.64 32.60
C GLN A 70 16.41 3.13 32.27
N ARG A 71 17.50 3.68 31.69
CA ARG A 71 17.57 5.10 31.33
C ARG A 71 16.78 5.41 30.06
N LEU A 72 16.77 4.52 29.09
CA LEU A 72 16.01 4.69 27.84
C LEU A 72 14.51 4.47 28.03
N ASP A 73 14.10 3.54 28.92
CA ASP A 73 12.69 3.37 29.33
C ASP A 73 12.12 4.64 29.99
N ALA A 74 12.97 5.45 30.64
CA ALA A 74 12.54 6.72 31.23
C ALA A 74 12.46 7.86 30.22
N LEU A 75 13.07 7.71 29.04
CA LEU A 75 13.13 8.73 27.98
C LEU A 75 12.13 8.50 26.86
N GLY A 76 11.53 7.30 26.78
CA GLY A 76 10.79 6.85 25.62
C GLY A 76 9.76 5.76 25.94
N ASP A 77 8.87 5.50 24.99
CA ASP A 77 7.72 4.60 25.14
C ASP A 77 7.88 3.26 24.42
N SER A 78 8.77 3.18 23.42
CA SER A 78 9.07 1.97 22.66
C SER A 78 10.57 1.66 22.64
N LEU A 79 11.05 0.96 23.68
CA LEU A 79 12.44 0.52 23.79
C LEU A 79 12.62 -0.95 23.34
N VAL A 80 13.55 -1.15 22.41
CA VAL A 80 14.04 -2.46 21.97
C VAL A 80 15.56 -2.47 22.05
N VAL A 81 16.12 -3.34 22.90
CA VAL A 81 17.56 -3.56 22.99
C VAL A 81 17.85 -5.03 22.78
N VAL A 82 18.43 -5.39 21.64
CA VAL A 82 18.67 -6.79 21.23
C VAL A 82 20.14 -6.97 20.92
N GLY A 83 20.79 -7.97 21.52
CA GLY A 83 22.22 -8.21 21.35
C GLY A 83 22.80 -9.18 22.38
N GLY A 84 24.13 -9.33 22.36
CA GLY A 84 24.92 -10.19 23.23
C GLY A 84 26.40 -10.17 22.83
N ASP A 85 27.27 -10.69 23.70
CA ASP A 85 28.72 -10.80 23.46
C ASP A 85 29.40 -9.46 23.11
N GLY A 86 29.02 -8.39 23.82
CA GLY A 86 29.64 -7.08 23.68
C GLY A 86 29.07 -6.21 22.55
N LEU A 87 28.10 -6.69 21.76
CA LEU A 87 27.45 -5.94 20.69
C LEU A 87 25.92 -5.94 20.81
N TRP A 88 25.34 -4.74 20.78
CA TRP A 88 23.92 -4.50 21.00
C TRP A 88 23.33 -3.61 19.91
N ASN A 89 22.07 -3.86 19.56
CA ASN A 89 21.26 -2.98 18.73
C ASN A 89 20.18 -2.35 19.61
N VAL A 90 20.18 -1.03 19.66
CA VAL A 90 19.26 -0.22 20.46
C VAL A 90 18.34 0.51 19.50
N HIS A 91 17.05 0.42 19.76
CA HIS A 91 15.99 1.14 19.07
C HIS A 91 15.07 1.71 20.14
N VAL A 92 14.95 3.03 20.19
CA VAL A 92 14.09 3.72 21.14
C VAL A 92 13.32 4.84 20.45
N HIS A 93 12.05 5.00 20.78
CA HIS A 93 11.27 6.18 20.39
C HIS A 93 11.26 7.17 21.56
N VAL A 94 11.71 8.40 21.33
CA VAL A 94 11.95 9.43 22.35
C VAL A 94 11.57 10.82 21.84
N ASP A 95 11.28 11.74 22.76
CA ASP A 95 11.13 13.16 22.43
C ASP A 95 12.47 13.90 22.35
N ASP A 96 13.50 13.38 23.01
CA ASP A 96 14.86 13.93 22.99
C ASP A 96 15.86 12.90 22.44
N ALA A 97 16.16 13.03 21.15
CA ALA A 97 17.13 12.17 20.49
C ALA A 97 18.55 12.36 21.02
N GLY A 98 18.89 13.54 21.54
CA GLY A 98 20.20 13.82 22.14
C GLY A 98 20.39 13.01 23.41
N ALA A 99 19.39 13.05 24.31
CA ALA A 99 19.41 12.30 25.56
C ALA A 99 19.54 10.77 25.33
N ALA A 100 18.90 10.23 24.29
CA ALA A 100 19.00 8.81 23.94
C ALA A 100 20.39 8.40 23.43
N VAL A 101 21.06 9.27 22.68
CA VAL A 101 22.43 9.04 22.20
C VAL A 101 23.44 9.21 23.33
N GLU A 102 23.27 10.23 24.18
CA GLU A 102 24.11 10.46 25.36
C GLU A 102 24.06 9.27 26.33
N ALA A 103 22.87 8.72 26.56
CA ALA A 103 22.72 7.48 27.34
C ALA A 103 23.53 6.32 26.73
N GLY A 104 23.53 6.19 25.39
CA GLY A 104 24.34 5.21 24.68
C GLY A 104 25.85 5.43 24.82
N VAL A 105 26.30 6.69 24.79
CA VAL A 105 27.72 7.06 24.99
C VAL A 105 28.18 6.80 26.42
N GLU A 106 27.33 7.02 27.42
CA GLU A 106 27.65 6.69 28.81
C GLU A 106 27.74 5.18 29.05
N ALA A 107 26.93 4.39 28.34
CA ALA A 107 26.90 2.94 28.48
C ALA A 107 28.02 2.23 27.71
N GLY A 108 28.57 2.84 26.66
CA GLY A 108 29.62 2.24 25.85
C GLY A 108 29.93 3.07 24.60
N ARG A 109 30.24 2.40 23.49
CA ARG A 109 30.59 3.08 22.24
C ARG A 109 29.48 2.90 21.20
N PRO A 110 28.58 3.88 21.01
CA PRO A 110 27.56 3.82 19.98
C PRO A 110 28.16 4.13 18.61
N TYR A 111 27.69 3.43 17.58
CA TYR A 111 28.05 3.65 16.19
C TYR A 111 26.90 3.30 15.26
N ARG A 112 26.96 3.84 14.03
CA ARG A 112 25.83 3.80 13.07
C ARG A 112 24.52 4.36 13.66
N ILE A 113 24.63 5.47 14.40
CA ILE A 113 23.50 6.17 14.98
C ILE A 113 22.61 6.72 13.85
N ARG A 114 21.32 6.40 13.91
CA ARG A 114 20.26 6.87 13.02
C ARG A 114 19.19 7.52 13.89
N ILE A 115 18.83 8.75 13.53
CA ILE A 115 17.77 9.51 14.20
C ILE A 115 16.74 9.89 13.14
N THR A 116 15.49 9.49 13.33
CA THR A 116 14.36 9.74 12.43
C THR A 116 13.34 10.61 13.17
N HIS A 117 12.94 11.77 12.64
CA HIS A 117 11.86 12.58 13.22
C HIS A 117 10.50 12.18 12.63
N PHE A 118 9.47 12.06 13.47
CA PHE A 118 8.13 11.58 13.09
C PHE A 118 7.16 12.69 12.64
N GLY A 119 7.55 13.97 12.72
CA GLY A 119 6.66 15.10 12.44
C GLY A 119 6.03 15.09 11.04
N HIS A 120 4.70 15.20 11.04
CA HIS A 120 3.85 15.49 9.89
C HIS A 120 4.38 16.69 9.10
N GLY A 121 4.38 16.56 7.77
CA GLY A 121 4.74 17.65 6.88
C GLY A 121 3.68 18.73 6.93
N ASP A 122 4.08 19.93 7.32
CA ASP A 122 3.37 21.15 6.98
C ASP A 122 4.32 22.26 6.54
N ALA A 123 3.75 23.09 5.67
CA ALA A 123 4.41 24.03 4.80
C ALA A 123 5.29 25.06 5.51
N HIS A 124 6.34 25.49 4.79
CA HIS A 124 7.19 26.66 5.04
C HIS A 124 8.33 26.52 6.07
N THR A 125 9.34 25.70 5.77
CA THR A 125 10.72 26.07 6.15
C THR A 125 11.73 25.70 5.07
N THR A 126 12.45 26.73 4.65
CA THR A 126 13.62 26.76 3.77
C THR A 126 14.62 25.61 3.95
N LYS A 127 15.09 25.05 2.82
CA LYS A 127 16.41 24.45 2.60
C LYS A 127 17.14 23.93 3.86
N ALA A 128 16.85 22.70 4.23
CA ALA A 128 17.84 21.83 4.86
C ALA A 128 17.87 20.54 4.04
N GLU A 129 18.93 20.40 3.25
CA GLU A 129 19.18 19.24 2.41
C GLU A 129 19.28 18.01 3.31
N ARG A 130 18.21 17.20 3.34
CA ARG A 130 18.31 15.79 3.73
C ARG A 130 19.46 15.18 2.91
N PRO A 131 20.37 14.39 3.52
CA PRO A 131 21.37 13.68 2.73
C PRO A 131 20.63 12.90 1.64
N PRO A 132 21.08 12.97 0.36
CA PRO A 132 20.35 12.33 -0.73
C PRO A 132 20.19 10.84 -0.39
N ARG A 133 18.94 10.39 -0.32
CA ARG A 133 18.63 8.95 -0.25
C ARG A 133 19.44 8.27 -1.35
N GLU A 134 20.02 7.11 -1.09
CA GLU A 134 20.66 6.37 -2.18
C GLU A 134 19.63 6.12 -3.27
N ARG A 135 20.02 6.33 -4.54
CA ARG A 135 19.10 6.23 -5.66
C ARG A 135 18.64 4.78 -5.78
N ALA A 136 17.33 4.54 -5.59
CA ALA A 136 16.75 3.23 -5.75
C ALA A 136 17.01 2.72 -7.17
N GLN A 137 17.15 1.40 -7.32
CA GLN A 137 17.30 0.81 -8.65
C GLN A 137 15.99 1.02 -9.44
N ARG A 138 14.85 0.70 -8.82
CA ARG A 138 13.53 0.80 -9.41
C ARG A 138 12.51 1.38 -8.44
N ALA A 139 11.54 2.11 -8.96
CA ALA A 139 10.33 2.49 -8.24
C ALA A 139 9.10 2.37 -9.16
N VAL A 140 7.93 2.19 -8.54
CA VAL A 140 6.65 2.34 -9.21
C VAL A 140 6.04 3.66 -8.77
N VAL A 141 5.54 4.46 -9.71
CA VAL A 141 4.77 5.67 -9.47
C VAL A 141 3.35 5.42 -9.94
N ALA A 142 2.38 5.63 -9.07
CA ALA A 142 0.97 5.39 -9.40
C ALA A 142 0.13 6.61 -9.08
N VAL A 143 -0.74 6.98 -10.01
CA VAL A 143 -1.83 7.91 -9.73
C VAL A 143 -2.99 7.12 -9.19
N VAL A 144 -3.62 7.58 -8.11
CA VAL A 144 -4.71 6.83 -7.46
C VAL A 144 -5.81 7.79 -7.01
N PRO A 145 -7.09 7.42 -7.19
CA PRO A 145 -8.19 8.14 -6.58
C PRO A 145 -8.33 7.71 -5.12
N GLY A 146 -8.39 8.67 -4.19
CA GLY A 146 -8.64 8.40 -2.77
C GLY A 146 -7.44 7.91 -1.96
N GLU A 147 -7.47 8.26 -0.68
CA GLU A 147 -6.41 7.99 0.29
C GLU A 147 -6.27 6.51 0.67
N GLY A 148 -7.36 5.74 0.59
CA GLY A 148 -7.32 4.29 0.88
C GLY A 148 -6.53 3.54 -0.18
N LEU A 149 -6.75 3.86 -1.46
CA LEU A 149 -5.92 3.35 -2.54
C LEU A 149 -4.48 3.87 -2.45
N ALA A 150 -4.27 5.13 -2.04
CA ALA A 150 -2.93 5.65 -1.82
C ALA A 150 -2.17 4.88 -0.72
N ALA A 151 -2.83 4.54 0.38
CA ALA A 151 -2.25 3.69 1.42
C ALA A 151 -1.91 2.30 0.88
N LEU A 152 -2.85 1.63 0.21
CA LEU A 152 -2.65 0.30 -0.37
C LEU A 152 -1.46 0.24 -1.33
N TYR A 153 -1.38 1.21 -2.25
CA TYR A 153 -0.26 1.29 -3.20
C TYR A 153 1.07 1.59 -2.51
N THR A 154 1.05 2.43 -1.47
CA THR A 154 2.25 2.75 -0.68
C THR A 154 2.74 1.54 0.10
N GLU A 155 1.84 0.75 0.68
CA GLU A 155 2.14 -0.52 1.35
C GLU A 155 2.75 -1.54 0.37
N ALA A 156 2.29 -1.54 -0.88
CA ALA A 156 2.87 -2.32 -1.97
C ALA A 156 4.20 -1.75 -2.53
N GLY A 157 4.72 -0.66 -1.95
CA GLY A 157 6.02 -0.07 -2.32
C GLY A 157 5.98 0.97 -3.44
N ALA A 158 4.79 1.41 -3.88
CA ALA A 158 4.66 2.46 -4.89
C ALA A 158 4.74 3.86 -4.28
N THR A 159 5.30 4.80 -5.04
CA THR A 159 5.16 6.24 -4.79
C THR A 159 3.84 6.70 -5.36
N THR A 160 2.94 7.21 -4.53
CA THR A 160 1.59 7.59 -4.96
C THR A 160 1.46 9.08 -5.26
N LEU A 161 0.60 9.39 -6.23
CA LEU A 161 0.09 10.73 -6.48
C LEU A 161 -1.44 10.67 -6.38
N LEU A 162 -2.00 11.41 -5.43
CA LEU A 162 -3.44 11.44 -5.23
C LEU A 162 -4.10 12.25 -6.35
N ALA A 163 -5.04 11.63 -7.08
CA ALA A 163 -5.93 12.33 -7.99
C ALA A 163 -7.15 12.83 -7.23
N ARG A 164 -7.45 14.12 -7.38
CA ARG A 164 -8.64 14.72 -6.78
C ARG A 164 -9.83 14.55 -7.73
N PRO A 165 -11.04 14.28 -7.22
CA PRO A 165 -12.23 14.19 -8.07
C PRO A 165 -12.40 15.44 -8.94
N GLY A 166 -12.49 15.26 -10.26
CA GLY A 166 -12.64 16.35 -11.23
C GLY A 166 -11.41 17.23 -11.46
N GLU A 167 -10.28 16.95 -10.79
CA GLU A 167 -9.02 17.68 -10.93
C GLU A 167 -7.87 16.68 -11.22
N PRO A 168 -7.74 16.22 -12.48
CA PRO A 168 -6.68 15.30 -12.87
C PRO A 168 -5.30 15.96 -12.72
N PRO A 169 -4.26 15.22 -12.27
CA PRO A 169 -2.93 15.79 -12.08
C PRO A 169 -2.33 16.29 -13.40
N ALA A 170 -1.64 17.42 -13.34
CA ALA A 170 -0.89 17.94 -14.46
C ALA A 170 0.38 17.13 -14.73
N SER A 171 0.93 17.22 -15.94
CA SER A 171 2.18 16.53 -16.32
C SER A 171 3.35 16.92 -15.41
N GLY A 172 3.40 18.18 -14.97
CA GLY A 172 4.40 18.66 -14.01
C GLY A 172 4.33 17.94 -12.66
N GLU A 173 3.13 17.64 -12.16
CA GLU A 173 2.95 16.91 -10.90
C GLU A 173 3.42 15.46 -11.01
N LEU A 174 3.14 14.81 -12.14
CA LEU A 174 3.65 13.47 -12.45
C LEU A 174 5.17 13.45 -12.52
N VAL A 175 5.79 14.43 -13.19
CA VAL A 175 7.26 14.54 -13.23
C VAL A 175 7.83 14.73 -11.83
N GLN A 176 7.20 15.55 -10.98
CA GLN A 176 7.63 15.69 -9.58
C GLN A 176 7.47 14.38 -8.82
N ALA A 177 6.41 13.61 -9.04
CA ALA A 177 6.24 12.29 -8.42
C ALA A 177 7.36 11.32 -8.84
N VAL A 178 7.69 11.28 -10.14
CA VAL A 178 8.82 10.49 -10.68
C VAL A 178 10.15 10.91 -10.05
N ARG A 179 10.39 12.22 -9.86
CA ARG A 179 11.59 12.73 -9.19
C ARG A 179 11.63 12.35 -7.71
N ARG A 180 10.50 12.48 -7.00
CA ARG A 180 10.37 12.10 -5.58
C ARG A 180 10.62 10.61 -5.34
N ALA A 181 10.26 9.76 -6.29
CA ALA A 181 10.54 8.33 -6.24
C ALA A 181 12.05 8.03 -6.22
N HIS A 182 12.89 8.97 -6.67
CA HIS A 182 14.35 8.93 -6.56
C HIS A 182 14.96 7.58 -7.03
N ALA A 183 14.53 7.12 -8.21
CA ALA A 183 14.95 5.85 -8.81
C ALA A 183 15.66 6.02 -10.16
N ARG A 184 16.45 5.01 -10.56
CA ARG A 184 17.06 4.93 -11.91
C ARG A 184 16.03 4.53 -12.96
N GLU A 185 15.18 3.58 -12.58
CA GLU A 185 14.11 3.04 -13.39
C GLU A 185 12.77 3.32 -12.72
N VAL A 186 11.79 3.77 -13.49
CA VAL A 186 10.44 4.08 -12.99
C VAL A 186 9.40 3.43 -13.87
N VAL A 187 8.47 2.71 -13.25
CA VAL A 187 7.22 2.28 -13.88
C VAL A 187 6.14 3.27 -13.49
N LEU A 188 5.43 3.85 -14.46
CA LEU A 188 4.35 4.82 -14.24
C LEU A 188 3.00 4.15 -14.55
N LEU A 189 2.09 4.16 -13.56
CA LEU A 189 0.73 3.64 -13.62
C LEU A 189 -0.27 4.82 -13.56
N PRO A 190 -0.89 5.23 -14.69
CA PRO A 190 -1.85 6.34 -14.71
C PRO A 190 -3.17 6.02 -14.02
N ASN A 191 -3.61 4.76 -14.08
CA ASN A 191 -4.85 4.26 -13.48
C ASN A 191 -6.13 5.04 -13.87
N ASP A 192 -6.04 5.79 -14.96
CA ASP A 192 -7.09 6.61 -15.53
C ASP A 192 -6.79 6.76 -17.02
N ALA A 193 -7.78 6.44 -17.85
CA ALA A 193 -7.66 6.52 -19.31
C ALA A 193 -7.38 7.94 -19.80
N GLU A 194 -7.90 8.96 -19.13
CA GLU A 194 -7.73 10.37 -19.48
C GLU A 194 -6.28 10.84 -19.25
N LEU A 195 -5.58 10.21 -18.29
CA LEU A 195 -4.20 10.56 -17.95
C LEU A 195 -3.16 10.00 -18.93
N ARG A 196 -3.55 9.20 -19.93
CA ARG A 196 -2.60 8.58 -20.87
C ARG A 196 -1.66 9.58 -21.54
N HIS A 197 -2.20 10.68 -22.07
CA HIS A 197 -1.39 11.70 -22.76
C HIS A 197 -0.51 12.47 -21.78
N THR A 198 -1.07 12.83 -20.62
CA THR A 198 -0.37 13.55 -19.55
C THR A 198 0.80 12.72 -18.99
N ALA A 199 0.58 11.43 -18.76
CA ALA A 199 1.58 10.48 -18.28
C ALA A 199 2.67 10.21 -19.33
N ALA A 200 2.31 10.12 -20.61
CA ALA A 200 3.29 10.00 -21.69
C ALA A 200 4.20 11.23 -21.76
N ALA A 201 3.64 12.44 -21.67
CA ALA A 201 4.43 13.68 -21.63
C ALA A 201 5.37 13.73 -20.42
N ALA A 202 4.89 13.33 -19.24
CA ALA A 202 5.71 13.25 -18.04
C ALA A 202 6.85 12.22 -18.16
N ALA A 203 6.58 11.06 -18.76
CA ALA A 203 7.59 10.04 -19.01
C ALA A 203 8.68 10.51 -19.98
N GLU A 204 8.30 11.18 -21.07
CA GLU A 204 9.27 11.77 -22.01
C GLU A 204 10.14 12.83 -21.32
N GLN A 205 9.55 13.73 -20.54
CA GLN A 205 10.32 14.72 -19.80
C GLN A 205 11.30 14.06 -18.82
N ALA A 206 10.86 13.10 -18.02
CA ALA A 206 11.72 12.39 -17.08
C ALA A 206 12.87 11.62 -17.78
N ARG A 207 12.65 11.11 -19.00
CA ARG A 207 13.70 10.49 -19.82
C ARG A 207 14.78 11.50 -20.24
N THR A 208 14.42 12.75 -20.53
CA THR A 208 15.41 13.80 -20.81
C THR A 208 16.31 14.11 -19.60
N GLU A 209 15.86 13.77 -18.39
CA GLU A 209 16.59 13.90 -17.14
C GLU A 209 17.41 12.65 -16.77
N GLY A 210 17.46 11.66 -17.68
CA GLY A 210 18.22 10.42 -17.48
C GLY A 210 17.53 9.41 -16.55
N ILE A 211 16.21 9.51 -16.37
CA ILE A 211 15.39 8.50 -15.68
C ILE A 211 14.82 7.55 -16.74
N ARG A 212 15.04 6.25 -16.59
CA ARG A 212 14.43 5.25 -17.47
C ARG A 212 12.98 5.05 -17.05
N VAL A 213 12.03 5.61 -17.80
CA VAL A 213 10.60 5.52 -17.47
C VAL A 213 9.86 4.60 -18.44
N ALA A 214 9.07 3.65 -17.93
CA ALA A 214 8.09 2.87 -18.67
C ALA A 214 6.67 3.24 -18.22
N LEU A 215 5.78 3.44 -19.19
CA LEU A 215 4.37 3.72 -18.96
C LEU A 215 3.58 2.43 -19.17
N ILE A 216 2.86 1.97 -18.16
CA ILE A 216 1.89 0.89 -18.30
C ILE A 216 0.52 1.54 -18.47
N PRO A 217 -0.24 1.25 -19.54
CA PRO A 217 -1.45 1.98 -19.89
C PRO A 217 -2.66 1.53 -19.05
N THR A 218 -2.55 1.55 -17.71
CA THR A 218 -3.66 1.25 -16.81
C THR A 218 -4.74 2.33 -16.90
N ARG A 219 -6.00 1.90 -16.96
CA ARG A 219 -7.19 2.76 -17.07
C ARG A 219 -7.99 2.84 -15.77
N SER A 220 -7.70 1.97 -14.81
CA SER A 220 -8.34 1.92 -13.50
C SER A 220 -7.35 1.48 -12.43
N ALA A 221 -7.58 1.90 -11.19
CA ALA A 221 -6.76 1.52 -10.04
C ALA A 221 -6.72 0.00 -9.79
N VAL A 222 -7.77 -0.75 -10.14
CA VAL A 222 -7.74 -2.22 -10.00
C VAL A 222 -6.75 -2.88 -10.97
N GLN A 223 -6.55 -2.31 -12.17
CA GLN A 223 -5.53 -2.79 -13.10
C GLN A 223 -4.12 -2.48 -12.60
N GLY A 224 -3.93 -1.34 -11.93
CA GLY A 224 -2.66 -1.02 -11.28
C GLY A 224 -2.37 -1.90 -10.06
N ILE A 225 -3.41 -2.36 -9.33
CA ILE A 225 -3.25 -3.35 -8.25
C ILE A 225 -2.73 -4.66 -8.84
N ALA A 226 -3.35 -5.15 -9.93
CA ALA A 226 -2.89 -6.35 -10.62
C ALA A 226 -1.45 -6.21 -11.16
N ALA A 227 -1.10 -5.03 -11.71
CA ALA A 227 0.26 -4.74 -12.13
C ALA A 227 1.25 -4.80 -10.95
N LEU A 228 0.90 -4.20 -9.80
CA LEU A 228 1.74 -4.22 -8.61
C LEU A 228 1.89 -5.61 -8.00
N ALA A 229 0.86 -6.44 -8.06
CA ALA A 229 0.87 -7.78 -7.50
C ALA A 229 1.96 -8.69 -8.14
N VAL A 230 2.32 -8.42 -9.39
CA VAL A 230 3.35 -9.18 -10.14
C VAL A 230 4.70 -8.46 -10.24
N HIS A 231 4.83 -7.29 -9.60
CA HIS A 231 6.03 -6.48 -9.66
C HIS A 231 7.19 -7.12 -8.90
N GLU A 232 8.37 -7.20 -9.54
CA GLU A 232 9.59 -7.73 -8.93
C GLU A 232 10.78 -6.79 -9.18
N SER A 233 11.26 -6.11 -8.13
CA SER A 233 12.36 -5.13 -8.21
C SER A 233 13.68 -5.73 -8.74
N GLU A 234 13.93 -7.01 -8.43
CA GLU A 234 15.15 -7.73 -8.81
C GLU A 234 15.12 -8.23 -10.26
N ARG A 235 13.94 -8.27 -10.90
CA ARG A 235 13.80 -8.70 -12.29
C ARG A 235 14.35 -7.63 -13.24
N ARG A 236 14.78 -8.01 -14.44
CA ARG A 236 15.19 -7.00 -15.45
C ARG A 236 14.01 -6.09 -15.78
N PHE A 237 14.29 -4.81 -15.98
CA PHE A 237 13.25 -3.78 -16.15
C PHE A 237 12.23 -4.11 -17.23
N ASP A 238 12.70 -4.50 -18.41
CA ASP A 238 11.80 -4.78 -19.53
C ASP A 238 10.94 -6.02 -19.29
N GLU A 239 11.45 -7.02 -18.55
CA GLU A 239 10.69 -8.23 -18.19
C GLU A 239 9.63 -7.94 -17.12
N ASP A 240 9.97 -7.12 -16.13
CA ASP A 240 9.04 -6.63 -15.11
C ASP A 240 7.92 -5.80 -15.76
N VAL A 241 8.27 -4.85 -16.63
CA VAL A 241 7.29 -4.05 -17.38
C VAL A 241 6.37 -4.93 -18.22
N VAL A 242 6.89 -5.95 -18.90
CA VAL A 242 6.06 -6.90 -19.66
C VAL A 242 5.11 -7.66 -18.75
N ALA A 243 5.59 -8.20 -17.63
CA ALA A 243 4.76 -8.94 -16.67
C ALA A 243 3.65 -8.05 -16.09
N MET A 244 4.01 -6.87 -15.62
CA MET A 244 3.06 -5.88 -15.08
C MET A 244 2.03 -5.44 -16.14
N THR A 245 2.46 -5.24 -17.39
CA THR A 245 1.56 -4.87 -18.50
C THR A 245 0.60 -6.02 -18.83
N SER A 246 1.07 -7.26 -18.83
CA SER A 246 0.23 -8.43 -19.04
C SER A 246 -0.81 -8.60 -17.93
N ALA A 247 -0.44 -8.44 -16.66
CA ALA A 247 -1.37 -8.51 -15.53
C ALA A 247 -2.44 -7.40 -15.60
N ALA A 248 -2.01 -6.16 -15.83
CA ALA A 248 -2.93 -5.04 -16.02
C ALA A 248 -3.92 -5.26 -17.19
N GLY A 249 -3.42 -5.79 -18.31
CA GLY A 249 -4.22 -6.05 -19.51
C GLY A 249 -5.16 -7.24 -19.38
N ALA A 250 -4.83 -8.23 -18.56
CA ALA A 250 -5.70 -9.36 -18.25
C ALA A 250 -6.84 -8.98 -17.29
N THR A 251 -6.65 -7.93 -16.50
CA THR A 251 -7.65 -7.43 -15.54
C THR A 251 -8.72 -6.61 -16.25
N ARG A 252 -9.92 -7.18 -16.37
CA ARG A 252 -11.13 -6.41 -16.73
C ARG A 252 -11.48 -5.49 -15.59
N HIS A 253 -11.91 -4.28 -15.90
CA HIS A 253 -12.29 -3.30 -14.89
C HIS A 253 -13.67 -2.74 -15.15
N ALA A 254 -14.33 -2.38 -14.05
CA ALA A 254 -15.59 -1.67 -14.05
C ALA A 254 -15.65 -0.70 -12.88
N GLU A 255 -16.58 0.23 -12.96
CA GLU A 255 -16.88 1.17 -11.90
C GLU A 255 -18.39 1.33 -11.71
N VAL A 256 -18.78 1.63 -10.48
CA VAL A 256 -20.13 2.06 -10.13
C VAL A 256 -20.04 3.49 -9.60
N THR A 257 -20.80 4.40 -10.19
CA THR A 257 -20.82 5.81 -9.81
C THR A 257 -22.25 6.36 -9.87
N VAL A 258 -22.43 7.62 -9.48
CA VAL A 258 -23.72 8.33 -9.52
C VAL A 258 -23.64 9.41 -10.59
N ALA A 259 -24.63 9.45 -11.47
CA ALA A 259 -24.74 10.47 -12.50
C ALA A 259 -24.97 11.85 -11.86
N GLU A 260 -24.10 12.82 -12.12
CA GLU A 260 -24.27 14.19 -11.63
C GLU A 260 -25.35 14.98 -12.40
N ARG A 261 -25.60 14.59 -13.65
CA ARG A 261 -26.50 15.28 -14.57
C ARG A 261 -27.07 14.35 -15.62
N GLN A 262 -28.12 14.80 -16.30
CA GLN A 262 -28.68 14.07 -17.43
C GLN A 262 -27.65 13.94 -18.57
N SER A 263 -27.48 12.72 -19.09
CA SER A 263 -26.58 12.45 -20.21
C SER A 263 -27.11 11.33 -21.11
N TRP A 264 -26.65 11.31 -22.37
CA TRP A 264 -26.91 10.24 -23.32
C TRP A 264 -25.76 9.24 -23.23
N THR A 265 -26.09 7.97 -23.01
CA THR A 265 -25.10 6.89 -22.84
C THR A 265 -25.47 5.70 -23.71
N THR A 266 -24.55 4.73 -23.86
CA THR A 266 -24.79 3.49 -24.61
C THR A 266 -25.94 2.65 -24.02
N ALA A 267 -26.17 2.72 -22.71
CA ALA A 267 -27.28 2.04 -22.03
C ALA A 267 -28.61 2.81 -22.07
N GLY A 268 -28.62 4.04 -22.59
CA GLY A 268 -29.79 4.92 -22.64
C GLY A 268 -29.53 6.30 -22.01
N ILE A 269 -30.61 7.03 -21.73
CA ILE A 269 -30.56 8.34 -21.09
C ILE A 269 -30.54 8.14 -19.57
N CYS A 270 -29.50 8.63 -18.90
CA CYS A 270 -29.47 8.72 -17.43
C CYS A 270 -29.91 10.10 -16.96
N GLN A 271 -30.41 10.18 -15.73
CA GLN A 271 -30.77 11.39 -15.00
C GLN A 271 -29.78 11.65 -13.86
N ALA A 272 -29.78 12.86 -13.33
CA ALA A 272 -29.02 13.16 -12.12
C ALA A 272 -29.51 12.28 -10.95
N GLY A 273 -28.58 11.62 -10.25
CA GLY A 273 -28.85 10.69 -9.17
C GLY A 273 -29.00 9.23 -9.59
N ASP A 274 -29.05 8.92 -10.88
CA ASP A 274 -29.03 7.53 -11.35
C ASP A 274 -27.68 6.88 -11.02
N VAL A 275 -27.73 5.63 -10.57
CA VAL A 275 -26.55 4.79 -10.39
C VAL A 275 -26.16 4.22 -11.75
N LEU A 276 -24.91 4.47 -12.14
CA LEU A 276 -24.32 4.02 -13.38
C LEU A 276 -23.34 2.88 -13.10
N GLY A 277 -23.43 1.82 -13.88
CA GLY A 277 -22.44 0.75 -13.94
C GLY A 277 -21.68 0.81 -15.27
N LEU A 278 -20.39 1.12 -15.21
CA LEU A 278 -19.53 1.24 -16.38
C LEU A 278 -18.59 0.03 -16.46
N ILE A 279 -18.43 -0.54 -17.65
CA ILE A 279 -17.49 -1.65 -17.93
C ILE A 279 -16.54 -1.17 -19.02
N ASP A 280 -15.23 -1.22 -18.78
CA ASP A 280 -14.19 -0.66 -19.67
C ASP A 280 -14.41 0.82 -20.06
N GLY A 281 -15.06 1.58 -19.16
CA GLY A 281 -15.41 3.00 -19.33
C GLY A 281 -16.72 3.27 -20.07
N ASP A 282 -17.43 2.24 -20.54
CA ASP A 282 -18.73 2.40 -21.18
C ASP A 282 -19.87 2.12 -20.20
N VAL A 283 -20.85 3.03 -20.14
CA VAL A 283 -22.07 2.83 -19.33
C VAL A 283 -22.85 1.64 -19.87
N ALA A 284 -22.85 0.55 -19.11
CA ALA A 284 -23.48 -0.71 -19.45
C ALA A 284 -24.82 -0.88 -18.72
N VAL A 285 -24.99 -0.26 -17.56
CA VAL A 285 -26.17 -0.40 -16.69
C VAL A 285 -26.54 0.97 -16.12
N ILE A 286 -27.85 1.26 -16.08
CA ILE A 286 -28.43 2.42 -15.39
C ILE A 286 -29.48 1.88 -14.42
N GLY A 287 -29.47 2.35 -13.17
CA GLY A 287 -30.44 1.96 -12.16
C GLY A 287 -30.52 2.98 -11.02
N ALA A 288 -31.27 2.64 -9.98
CA ALA A 288 -31.45 3.50 -8.81
C ALA A 288 -30.80 2.94 -7.52
N ASP A 289 -30.41 1.67 -7.52
CA ASP A 289 -29.87 0.98 -6.36
C ASP A 289 -28.45 0.50 -6.63
N VAL A 290 -27.52 0.87 -5.76
CA VAL A 290 -26.08 0.60 -5.89
C VAL A 290 -25.81 -0.90 -5.92
N SER A 291 -26.43 -1.67 -5.01
CA SER A 291 -26.18 -3.11 -4.89
C SER A 291 -26.68 -3.88 -6.12
N ARG A 292 -27.84 -3.52 -6.66
CA ARG A 292 -28.39 -4.13 -7.87
C ARG A 292 -27.56 -3.80 -9.11
N VAL A 293 -27.15 -2.55 -9.27
CA VAL A 293 -26.30 -2.14 -10.40
C VAL A 293 -24.94 -2.83 -10.30
N ALA A 294 -24.31 -2.82 -9.13
CA ALA A 294 -23.02 -3.49 -8.90
C ALA A 294 -23.10 -5.00 -9.17
N THR A 295 -24.17 -5.67 -8.71
CA THR A 295 -24.41 -7.10 -8.98
C THR A 295 -24.54 -7.37 -10.48
N THR A 296 -25.28 -6.52 -11.20
CA THR A 296 -25.46 -6.66 -12.65
C THR A 296 -24.14 -6.46 -13.40
N VAL A 297 -23.33 -5.48 -12.98
CA VAL A 297 -21.99 -5.24 -13.53
C VAL A 297 -21.10 -6.46 -13.29
N LEU A 298 -21.04 -6.95 -12.05
CA LEU A 298 -20.23 -8.10 -11.66
C LEU A 298 -20.60 -9.36 -12.44
N ASP A 299 -21.89 -9.68 -12.53
CA ASP A 299 -22.38 -10.84 -13.28
C ASP A 299 -22.01 -10.76 -14.77
N ARG A 300 -22.06 -9.56 -15.36
CA ARG A 300 -21.64 -9.34 -16.75
C ARG A 300 -20.14 -9.52 -16.91
N MET A 301 -19.32 -9.00 -15.99
CA MET A 301 -17.87 -9.18 -16.04
C MET A 301 -17.48 -10.66 -15.92
N LEU A 302 -18.11 -11.40 -15.00
CA LEU A 302 -17.86 -12.82 -14.77
C LEU A 302 -18.49 -13.74 -15.83
N SER A 303 -19.35 -13.23 -16.71
CA SER A 303 -19.96 -14.04 -17.79
C SER A 303 -18.93 -14.65 -18.74
N ALA A 304 -17.76 -14.01 -18.89
CA ALA A 304 -16.64 -14.51 -19.68
C ALA A 304 -15.61 -15.31 -18.84
N GLY A 305 -15.96 -15.68 -17.61
CA GLY A 305 -15.09 -16.35 -16.64
C GLY A 305 -14.31 -15.36 -15.78
N GLY A 306 -13.57 -15.88 -14.81
CA GLY A 306 -12.68 -15.16 -13.90
C GLY A 306 -12.18 -16.10 -12.81
N GLU A 307 -11.13 -15.70 -12.12
CA GLU A 307 -10.51 -16.44 -11.00
C GLU A 307 -10.49 -15.58 -9.73
N LEU A 308 -10.35 -14.27 -9.87
CA LEU A 308 -10.31 -13.33 -8.75
C LEU A 308 -11.16 -12.08 -9.05
N VAL A 309 -11.97 -11.68 -8.07
CA VAL A 309 -12.69 -10.41 -8.06
C VAL A 309 -12.07 -9.49 -7.00
N THR A 310 -11.55 -8.34 -7.44
CA THR A 310 -11.07 -7.29 -6.56
C THR A 310 -12.11 -6.17 -6.46
N LEU A 311 -12.61 -5.91 -5.25
CA LEU A 311 -13.58 -4.84 -4.97
C LEU A 311 -12.88 -3.71 -4.22
N VAL A 312 -13.01 -2.47 -4.70
CA VAL A 312 -12.50 -1.28 -4.00
C VAL A 312 -13.66 -0.34 -3.71
N LEU A 313 -13.99 -0.19 -2.43
CA LEU A 313 -15.13 0.60 -1.97
C LEU A 313 -14.74 2.05 -1.74
N GLY A 314 -15.49 2.99 -2.33
CA GLY A 314 -15.42 4.40 -1.93
C GLY A 314 -16.14 4.65 -0.61
N ASP A 315 -15.81 5.76 0.06
CA ASP A 315 -16.42 6.13 1.36
C ASP A 315 -17.94 6.35 1.29
N GLU A 316 -18.46 6.74 0.12
CA GLU A 316 -19.89 6.97 -0.10
C GLU A 316 -20.64 5.69 -0.47
N ALA A 317 -19.95 4.55 -0.60
CA ALA A 317 -20.56 3.28 -0.91
C ALA A 317 -21.39 2.75 0.28
N PRO A 318 -22.59 2.19 0.05
CA PRO A 318 -23.33 1.52 1.12
C PRO A 318 -22.51 0.39 1.74
N GLU A 319 -22.42 0.33 3.07
CA GLU A 319 -21.59 -0.67 3.77
C GLU A 319 -21.95 -2.12 3.41
N SER A 320 -23.22 -2.38 3.09
CA SER A 320 -23.73 -3.70 2.73
C SER A 320 -23.36 -4.16 1.32
N VAL A 321 -22.84 -3.29 0.45
CA VAL A 321 -22.59 -3.63 -0.95
C VAL A 321 -21.52 -4.71 -1.08
N ALA A 322 -20.47 -4.65 -0.26
CA ALA A 322 -19.37 -5.62 -0.29
C ALA A 322 -19.85 -7.02 0.07
N ASP A 323 -20.48 -7.15 1.24
CA ASP A 323 -21.03 -8.42 1.72
C ASP A 323 -22.03 -9.02 0.72
N HIS A 324 -22.84 -8.18 0.07
CA HIS A 324 -23.79 -8.59 -0.95
C HIS A 324 -23.09 -9.19 -2.19
N LEU A 325 -22.05 -8.52 -2.68
CA LEU A 325 -21.28 -8.99 -3.84
C LEU A 325 -20.46 -10.23 -3.52
N GLU A 326 -19.82 -10.29 -2.34
CA GLU A 326 -19.09 -11.48 -1.90
C GLU A 326 -20.01 -12.70 -1.79
N ALA A 327 -21.21 -12.54 -1.21
CA ALA A 327 -22.20 -13.59 -1.15
C ALA A 327 -22.64 -14.03 -2.57
N ARG A 328 -22.90 -13.07 -3.46
CA ARG A 328 -23.25 -13.33 -4.86
C ARG A 328 -22.19 -14.15 -5.58
N VAL A 329 -20.90 -13.80 -5.43
CA VAL A 329 -19.78 -14.54 -6.03
C VAL A 329 -19.72 -15.95 -5.48
N ARG A 330 -19.74 -16.09 -4.15
CA ARG A 330 -19.69 -17.39 -3.46
C ARG A 330 -20.82 -18.34 -3.88
N GLU A 331 -22.02 -17.80 -4.10
CA GLU A 331 -23.19 -18.60 -4.48
C GLU A 331 -23.20 -19.04 -5.94
N ALA A 332 -22.69 -18.23 -6.87
CA ALA A 332 -22.79 -18.52 -8.30
C ALA A 332 -21.49 -18.88 -9.01
N TYR A 333 -20.34 -18.58 -8.41
CA TYR A 333 -19.03 -18.73 -9.05
C TYR A 333 -18.06 -19.45 -8.09
N LEU A 334 -18.19 -20.78 -8.03
CA LEU A 334 -17.48 -21.64 -7.05
C LEU A 334 -15.95 -21.65 -7.16
N ALA A 335 -15.38 -21.13 -8.25
CA ALA A 335 -13.94 -21.08 -8.51
C ALA A 335 -13.39 -19.65 -8.51
N VAL A 336 -14.17 -18.67 -8.00
CA VAL A 336 -13.81 -17.26 -8.00
C VAL A 336 -13.65 -16.78 -6.56
N ASP A 337 -12.47 -16.27 -6.24
CA ASP A 337 -12.20 -15.63 -4.96
C ASP A 337 -12.55 -14.14 -4.99
N THR A 338 -12.75 -13.57 -3.81
CA THR A 338 -13.07 -12.14 -3.64
C THR A 338 -12.08 -11.50 -2.67
N VAL A 339 -11.60 -10.31 -3.02
CA VAL A 339 -10.75 -9.48 -2.15
C VAL A 339 -11.35 -8.07 -2.11
N VAL A 340 -11.48 -7.52 -0.91
CA VAL A 340 -12.11 -6.22 -0.68
C VAL A 340 -11.12 -5.23 -0.07
N TYR A 341 -11.03 -4.05 -0.67
CA TYR A 341 -10.24 -2.93 -0.19
C TYR A 341 -11.11 -1.70 0.05
N ARG A 342 -10.64 -0.83 0.95
CA ARG A 342 -11.19 0.52 1.14
C ARG A 342 -10.38 1.50 0.28
N GLY A 343 -11.06 2.18 -0.64
CA GLY A 343 -10.46 3.16 -1.55
C GLY A 343 -10.39 4.57 -0.98
N GLY A 344 -11.17 4.87 0.06
CA GLY A 344 -11.28 6.22 0.63
C GLY A 344 -12.21 7.11 -0.18
N ARG A 345 -12.04 8.43 -0.06
CA ARG A 345 -12.82 9.42 -0.79
C ARG A 345 -12.43 9.50 -2.26
N GLN A 346 -13.36 9.11 -3.14
CA GLN A 346 -13.18 9.09 -4.59
C GLN A 346 -14.52 9.28 -5.31
N GLY A 347 -14.50 9.58 -6.61
CA GLY A 347 -15.72 9.79 -7.40
C GLY A 347 -16.52 8.51 -7.72
N ALA A 348 -15.88 7.34 -7.66
CA ALA A 348 -16.56 6.06 -7.83
C ALA A 348 -17.02 5.52 -6.47
N LEU A 349 -18.24 4.97 -6.41
CA LEU A 349 -18.72 4.24 -5.24
C LEU A 349 -18.01 2.88 -5.13
N LEU A 350 -17.72 2.24 -6.26
CA LEU A 350 -17.09 0.93 -6.30
C LEU A 350 -16.23 0.82 -7.55
N LEU A 351 -14.99 0.33 -7.41
CA LEU A 351 -14.21 -0.21 -8.52
C LEU A 351 -14.21 -1.73 -8.43
N VAL A 352 -14.36 -2.40 -9.57
CA VAL A 352 -14.37 -3.86 -9.69
C VAL A 352 -13.30 -4.28 -10.68
N GLY A 353 -12.37 -5.12 -10.24
CA GLY A 353 -11.43 -5.84 -11.09
C GLY A 353 -11.84 -7.31 -11.20
N VAL A 354 -11.79 -7.87 -12.41
CA VAL A 354 -11.93 -9.32 -12.63
C VAL A 354 -10.76 -9.79 -13.46
N GLU A 355 -9.97 -10.68 -12.88
CA GLU A 355 -8.91 -11.44 -13.54
C GLU A 355 -9.53 -12.71 -14.13
#